data_AF-A0A8C1Q4C0-F1
#
_entry.id   AF-A0A8C1Q4C0-F1
#
_cell.length_a   1.000
_cell.length_b   1.000
_cell.length_c   1.000
_cell.angle_alpha   90.00
_cell.angle_beta   90.00
_cell.angle_gamma   90.00
#
_symmetry.space_group_name_H-M   'P 1'
#
loop_
_entity.id
_entity.type
_entity.pdbx_description
1 polymer ?
#
loop_
_entity_poly.entity_id
_entity_poly.type
_entity_poly.pdbx_seq_one_letter_code
_entity_poly.pdbx_strand_id
1 'polypeptide(L)'
;MGASVCRSLLSRHSRPLMGGDDSLDGPDIQEDIAQFPYVEFTGRDSITCPTCQGSGRIPSGQMNELVALIPYSDQRLRPRRTKLYVVLSVILCLLASFLVAFFLFPRPVLVIDDGIRSVTVHFDRNNSKVLINMTSSLNFSNSNFFTVWVDSVSCQVLYMKTVIGSQQLDNIIHIQPLSQRQVNFTVSMVIGGSLSYVYAFCTMASIKVHNIVVFMQTSVKTSYLVRAAQNTLEAYRYIDCGTSSTIHQPSGLVWSKPQSGKLLR
;
A
#
# COMPACT_ATOMS: atom_id res chain seq x y z
N MET A 1 9.95 -30.78 -10.30
CA MET A 1 11.07 -30.94 -11.25
C MET A 1 11.87 -29.65 -11.23
N GLY A 2 13.20 -29.71 -11.09
CA GLY A 2 14.10 -28.56 -11.24
C GLY A 2 14.75 -28.06 -9.96
N ALA A 3 15.92 -28.61 -9.63
CA ALA A 3 16.84 -28.09 -8.63
C ALA A 3 17.74 -27.00 -9.26
N SER A 4 18.17 -26.02 -8.46
CA SER A 4 19.47 -25.38 -8.66
C SER A 4 20.19 -25.30 -7.32
N VAL A 5 21.33 -25.98 -7.29
CA VAL A 5 22.26 -26.13 -6.18
C VAL A 5 23.33 -25.05 -6.32
N CYS A 6 23.67 -24.37 -5.23
CA CYS A 6 25.02 -23.83 -5.07
C CYS A 6 25.60 -24.41 -3.77
N ARG A 7 26.54 -25.35 -3.95
CA ARG A 7 27.37 -25.97 -2.91
C ARG A 7 28.74 -25.29 -2.93
N SER A 8 29.23 -24.90 -1.76
CA SER A 8 30.61 -25.13 -1.28
C SER A 8 30.84 -24.31 0.00
N LEU A 9 31.56 -24.73 1.04
CA LEU A 9 32.26 -25.99 1.37
C LEU A 9 32.69 -25.90 2.86
N LEU A 10 32.79 -27.06 3.51
CA LEU A 10 33.68 -27.43 4.65
C LEU A 10 33.38 -26.82 6.04
N SER A 11 33.47 -27.52 7.17
CA SER A 11 33.66 -28.93 7.52
C SER A 11 33.43 -29.04 9.03
N ARG A 12 32.57 -29.95 9.50
CA ARG A 12 32.43 -30.29 10.93
C ARG A 12 32.46 -31.82 11.07
N HIS A 13 33.62 -32.33 11.46
CA HIS A 13 33.84 -33.65 12.06
C HIS A 13 33.58 -33.48 13.57
N SER A 14 32.94 -34.35 14.36
CA SER A 14 32.64 -35.79 14.29
C SER A 14 31.52 -36.09 15.33
N ARG A 15 30.73 -37.17 15.13
CA ARG A 15 29.87 -37.86 16.12
C ARG A 15 30.59 -39.16 16.59
N PRO A 16 30.08 -40.03 17.50
CA PRO A 16 28.92 -39.97 18.43
C PRO A 16 29.25 -40.40 19.89
N LEU A 17 28.22 -40.38 20.75
CA LEU A 17 28.14 -41.02 22.07
C LEU A 17 28.37 -42.54 22.03
N MET A 18 29.07 -43.07 23.03
CA MET A 18 28.92 -44.42 23.58
C MET A 18 29.06 -44.32 25.11
N GLY A 19 28.05 -44.81 25.82
CA GLY A 19 28.12 -45.06 27.27
C GLY A 19 28.72 -46.43 27.51
N GLY A 20 29.65 -46.49 28.46
CA GLY A 20 30.27 -47.70 28.97
C GLY A 20 30.65 -47.43 30.43
N ASP A 21 29.97 -48.15 31.29
CA ASP A 21 30.03 -48.21 32.73
C ASP A 21 31.12 -49.21 33.14
N ASP A 22 32.23 -48.72 33.67
CA ASP A 22 33.20 -49.51 34.43
C ASP A 22 33.78 -48.66 35.56
N SER A 23 33.38 -49.03 36.77
CA SER A 23 33.94 -48.65 38.06
C SER A 23 35.43 -49.01 38.13
N LEU A 24 36.27 -48.15 38.72
CA LEU A 24 37.43 -48.51 39.57
C LEU A 24 38.04 -47.24 40.19
N ASP A 25 37.91 -47.13 41.52
CA ASP A 25 38.64 -46.20 42.38
C ASP A 25 40.16 -46.38 42.23
N GLY A 26 40.91 -45.28 42.21
CA GLY A 26 42.38 -45.30 42.30
C GLY A 26 43.00 -43.92 42.10
N PRO A 27 43.64 -43.33 43.12
CA PRO A 27 44.46 -42.14 42.96
C PRO A 27 45.80 -42.60 42.37
N ASP A 28 46.24 -42.01 41.26
CA ASP A 28 47.66 -41.92 40.82
C ASP A 28 47.68 -41.53 39.33
N ILE A 29 47.40 -40.25 39.05
CA ILE A 29 47.92 -39.56 37.85
C ILE A 29 48.93 -38.52 38.35
N GLN A 30 49.91 -39.05 39.05
CA GLN A 30 51.20 -38.45 39.33
C GLN A 30 52.12 -39.34 38.50
N GLU A 31 52.45 -38.99 37.26
CA GLU A 31 53.75 -38.46 36.87
C GLU A 31 53.73 -38.47 35.33
N ASP A 32 53.63 -37.32 34.66
CA ASP A 32 54.14 -37.13 33.28
C ASP A 32 54.16 -35.64 32.89
N ILE A 33 54.64 -34.80 33.81
CA ILE A 33 55.01 -33.43 33.47
C ILE A 33 56.47 -33.50 33.01
N ALA A 34 56.70 -33.39 31.71
CA ALA A 34 58.04 -33.26 31.13
C ALA A 34 58.76 -32.08 31.80
N GLN A 35 59.76 -32.39 32.63
CA GLN A 35 60.56 -31.39 33.33
C GLN A 35 61.59 -30.79 32.37
N PHE A 36 61.20 -29.71 31.69
CA PHE A 36 62.14 -28.93 30.91
C PHE A 36 63.07 -28.15 31.84
N PRO A 37 64.41 -28.30 31.72
CA PRO A 37 65.34 -27.55 32.55
C PRO A 37 65.18 -26.06 32.25
N TYR A 38 64.87 -25.29 33.29
CA TYR A 38 64.88 -23.84 33.23
C TYR A 38 66.31 -23.36 32.99
N VAL A 39 66.55 -22.69 31.85
CA VAL A 39 67.85 -22.10 31.51
C VAL A 39 67.72 -20.58 31.55
N GLU A 40 68.41 -19.95 32.51
CA GLU A 40 68.54 -18.51 32.58
C GLU A 40 69.55 -18.03 31.53
N PHE A 41 69.05 -17.52 30.40
CA PHE A 41 69.88 -16.80 29.44
C PHE A 41 70.15 -15.37 29.95
N THR A 42 71.10 -15.20 30.87
CA THR A 42 71.62 -13.85 31.20
C THR A 42 72.61 -13.40 30.11
N GLY A 43 72.07 -13.08 28.93
CA GLY A 43 72.80 -12.38 27.87
C GLY A 43 72.92 -10.89 28.21
N ARG A 44 74.06 -10.27 27.87
CA ARG A 44 74.47 -8.90 28.28
C ARG A 44 73.53 -7.74 27.92
N ASP A 45 72.40 -7.98 27.27
CA ASP A 45 71.37 -6.97 26.95
C ASP A 45 69.94 -7.47 27.24
N SER A 46 69.75 -8.34 28.24
CA SER A 46 68.40 -8.79 28.63
C SER A 46 67.68 -7.70 29.44
N ILE A 47 66.67 -7.08 28.83
CA ILE A 47 65.75 -6.18 29.53
C ILE A 47 64.90 -7.05 30.47
N THR A 48 65.04 -6.83 31.78
CA THR A 48 64.28 -7.57 32.79
C THR A 48 62.80 -7.22 32.67
N CYS A 49 61.94 -8.24 32.66
CA CYS A 49 60.50 -8.03 32.62
C CYS A 49 60.07 -7.26 33.88
N PRO A 50 59.43 -6.08 33.78
CA PRO A 50 59.13 -5.24 34.93
C PRO A 50 58.15 -5.91 35.92
N THR A 51 57.36 -6.87 35.43
CA THR A 51 56.32 -7.55 36.21
C THR A 51 56.84 -8.70 37.08
N CYS A 52 57.83 -9.45 36.60
CA CYS A 52 58.43 -10.57 37.34
C CYS A 52 59.90 -10.34 37.70
N GLN A 53 60.47 -9.20 37.30
CA GLN A 53 61.87 -8.79 37.51
C GLN A 53 62.89 -9.88 37.13
N GLY A 54 62.54 -10.77 36.20
CA GLY A 54 63.38 -11.90 35.78
C GLY A 54 63.33 -13.13 36.70
N SER A 55 62.56 -13.11 37.79
CA SER A 55 62.47 -14.23 38.76
C SER A 55 61.50 -15.35 38.37
N GLY A 56 60.74 -15.17 37.29
CA GLY A 56 59.73 -16.14 36.83
C GLY A 56 58.55 -16.36 37.78
N ARG A 57 58.51 -15.70 38.94
CA ARG A 57 57.45 -15.80 39.95
C ARG A 57 56.92 -14.41 40.28
N ILE A 58 55.59 -14.27 40.25
CA ILE A 58 54.91 -13.02 40.59
C ILE A 58 54.55 -13.08 42.08
N PRO A 59 54.98 -12.12 42.92
CA PRO A 59 54.66 -12.13 44.34
C PRO A 59 53.15 -12.03 44.58
N SER A 60 52.62 -12.92 45.42
CA SER A 60 51.18 -13.11 45.69
C SER A 60 50.46 -11.87 46.25
N GLY A 61 51.22 -10.89 46.77
CA GLY A 61 50.70 -9.61 47.24
C GLY A 61 50.31 -8.63 46.13
N GLN A 62 50.72 -8.87 44.88
CA GLN A 62 50.43 -8.04 43.70
C GLN A 62 49.50 -8.71 42.67
N MET A 63 49.06 -9.94 42.90
CA MET A 63 48.19 -10.67 41.95
C MET A 63 46.79 -10.06 41.82
N ASN A 64 46.32 -9.34 42.85
CA ASN A 64 45.02 -8.66 42.83
C ASN A 64 45.04 -7.36 41.99
N GLU A 65 46.22 -6.88 41.59
CA GLU A 65 46.42 -5.71 40.71
C GLU A 65 46.92 -6.12 39.31
N LEU A 66 47.02 -7.43 39.04
CA LEU A 66 47.28 -8.01 37.72
C LEU A 66 46.00 -8.63 37.17
N VAL A 67 44.88 -7.92 37.32
CA VAL A 67 43.77 -8.02 36.37
C VAL A 67 44.27 -7.35 35.11
N ALA A 68 44.05 -7.95 33.93
CA ALA A 68 44.28 -7.27 32.66
C ALA A 68 43.45 -5.98 32.61
N LEU A 69 43.99 -4.88 33.15
CA LEU A 69 43.48 -3.54 32.97
C LEU A 69 43.85 -3.17 31.55
N ILE A 70 43.06 -3.68 30.59
CA ILE A 70 42.88 -2.99 29.32
C ILE A 70 42.43 -1.59 29.74
N PRO A 71 43.26 -0.54 29.60
CA PRO A 71 42.92 0.76 30.12
C PRO A 71 41.60 1.17 29.49
N TYR A 72 40.65 1.61 30.33
CA TYR A 72 39.33 2.07 29.86
C TYR A 72 39.46 3.22 28.82
N SER A 73 40.63 3.86 28.79
CA SER A 73 41.06 4.93 27.89
C SER A 73 41.93 4.48 26.70
N ASP A 74 41.97 3.18 26.35
CA ASP A 74 42.74 2.72 25.20
C ASP A 74 42.17 3.27 23.88
N GLN A 75 42.96 4.08 23.19
CA GLN A 75 42.54 4.83 22.00
C GLN A 75 42.30 3.90 20.79
N ARG A 76 42.80 2.65 20.84
CA ARG A 76 42.46 1.58 19.88
C ARG A 76 41.06 0.99 20.09
N LEU A 77 40.54 0.97 21.32
CA LEU A 77 39.19 0.48 21.63
C LEU A 77 38.11 1.54 21.38
N ARG A 78 38.49 2.81 21.21
CA ARG A 78 37.56 3.93 20.98
C ARG A 78 37.15 3.94 19.50
N PRO A 79 36.01 3.37 19.11
CA PRO A 79 35.78 3.03 17.73
C PRO A 79 35.11 4.24 17.08
N ARG A 80 35.91 5.28 16.79
CA ARG A 80 35.44 6.54 16.18
C ARG A 80 34.74 6.29 14.85
N ARG A 81 35.20 5.29 14.09
CA ARG A 81 34.63 4.90 12.80
C ARG A 81 33.33 4.09 12.95
N THR A 82 33.22 3.20 13.95
CA THR A 82 31.98 2.39 14.12
C THR A 82 30.80 3.24 14.55
N LYS A 83 31.00 4.29 15.36
CA LYS A 83 29.92 5.25 15.67
C LYS A 83 29.34 5.90 14.41
N LEU A 84 30.20 6.30 13.46
CA LEU A 84 29.77 6.83 12.17
C LEU A 84 29.02 5.79 11.34
N TYR A 85 29.52 4.55 11.25
CA TYR A 85 28.85 3.47 10.51
C TYR A 85 27.48 3.12 11.09
N VAL A 86 27.35 3.08 12.43
CA VAL A 86 26.08 2.83 13.12
C VAL A 86 25.09 3.98 12.90
N VAL A 87 25.54 5.23 13.00
CA VAL A 87 24.66 6.39 12.73
C VAL A 87 24.23 6.40 11.26
N LEU A 88 25.16 6.14 10.34
CA LEU A 88 24.86 6.06 8.92
C LEU A 88 23.86 4.95 8.61
N SER A 89 24.02 3.77 9.23
CA SER A 89 23.09 2.66 9.04
C SER A 89 21.69 2.98 9.58
N VAL A 90 21.59 3.64 10.74
CA VAL A 90 20.31 4.12 11.29
C VAL A 90 19.66 5.12 10.35
N ILE A 91 20.39 6.11 9.85
CA ILE A 91 19.86 7.11 8.90
C ILE A 91 19.38 6.44 7.61
N LEU A 92 20.17 5.55 7.03
CA LEU A 92 19.78 4.81 5.81
C LEU A 92 18.53 3.96 6.04
N CYS A 93 18.40 3.32 7.20
CA CYS A 93 17.22 2.55 7.57
C CYS A 93 15.98 3.45 7.71
N LEU A 94 16.11 4.61 8.36
CA LEU A 94 15.02 5.59 8.49
C LEU A 94 14.60 6.17 7.13
N LEU A 95 15.56 6.45 6.25
CA LEU A 95 15.27 6.90 4.89
C LEU A 95 14.54 5.82 4.10
N ALA A 96 15.00 4.57 4.17
CA ALA A 96 14.35 3.45 3.49
C ALA A 96 12.91 3.22 4.01
N SER A 97 12.71 3.25 5.33
CA SER A 97 11.38 3.08 5.92
C SER A 97 10.43 4.23 5.57
N PHE A 98 10.93 5.47 5.58
CA PHE A 98 10.16 6.63 5.14
C PHE A 98 9.77 6.54 3.66
N LEU A 99 10.68 6.14 2.78
CA LEU A 99 10.39 5.95 1.36
C LEU A 99 9.31 4.87 1.16
N VAL A 100 9.46 3.72 1.80
CA VAL A 100 8.46 2.64 1.75
C VAL A 100 7.10 3.14 2.23
N ALA A 101 7.06 3.85 3.36
CA ALA A 101 5.83 4.45 3.86
C ALA A 101 5.25 5.46 2.85
N PHE A 102 6.04 6.38 2.32
CA PHE A 102 5.58 7.38 1.36
C PHE A 102 4.97 6.79 0.09
N PHE A 103 5.56 5.71 -0.45
CA PHE A 103 5.05 5.04 -1.65
C PHE A 103 3.85 4.14 -1.41
N LEU A 104 3.78 3.48 -0.25
CA LEU A 104 2.72 2.52 0.07
C LEU A 104 1.56 3.11 0.88
N PHE A 105 1.73 4.29 1.48
CA PHE A 105 0.65 4.91 2.23
C PHE A 105 -0.48 5.32 1.28
N PRO A 106 -1.70 4.75 1.44
CA PRO A 106 -2.75 4.91 0.46
C PRO A 106 -3.32 6.32 0.50
N ARG A 107 -3.28 6.97 -0.66
CA ARG A 107 -3.96 8.24 -0.95
C ARG A 107 -5.40 7.95 -1.40
N PRO A 108 -6.37 8.81 -1.04
CA PRO A 108 -7.74 8.62 -1.45
C PRO A 108 -7.87 8.66 -2.97
N VAL A 109 -8.65 7.72 -3.51
CA VAL A 109 -9.00 7.69 -4.92
C VAL A 109 -10.16 8.64 -5.13
N LEU A 110 -9.95 9.66 -5.95
CA LEU A 110 -10.96 10.67 -6.20
C LEU A 110 -11.94 10.15 -7.26
N VAL A 111 -13.23 10.15 -6.92
CA VAL A 111 -14.31 9.78 -7.83
C VAL A 111 -15.18 11.00 -8.04
N ILE A 112 -15.33 11.42 -9.29
CA ILE A 112 -16.13 12.58 -9.67
C ILE A 112 -17.23 12.10 -10.61
N ASP A 113 -18.46 12.54 -10.35
CA ASP A 113 -19.58 12.36 -11.27
C ASP A 113 -19.47 13.39 -12.41
N ASP A 114 -19.13 12.92 -13.61
CA ASP A 114 -18.95 13.74 -14.81
C ASP A 114 -20.28 13.96 -15.57
N GLY A 115 -21.40 13.55 -14.97
CA GLY A 115 -22.75 13.88 -15.42
C GLY A 115 -23.36 12.92 -16.43
N ILE A 116 -24.58 13.28 -16.82
CA ILE A 116 -25.38 12.53 -17.78
C ILE A 116 -24.79 12.73 -19.18
N ARG A 117 -24.64 11.62 -19.92
CA ARG A 117 -24.22 11.60 -21.32
C ARG A 117 -25.40 11.48 -22.27
N SER A 118 -26.36 10.63 -21.93
CA SER A 118 -27.58 10.48 -22.74
C SER A 118 -28.75 10.01 -21.89
N VAL A 119 -29.94 10.39 -22.29
CA VAL A 119 -31.19 9.84 -21.77
C VAL A 119 -32.06 9.40 -22.94
N THR A 120 -32.60 8.20 -22.86
CA THR A 120 -33.57 7.68 -23.82
C THR A 120 -34.85 7.34 -23.09
N VAL A 121 -35.98 7.85 -23.59
CA VAL A 121 -37.30 7.69 -22.97
C VAL A 121 -38.20 6.88 -23.88
N HIS A 122 -38.84 5.87 -23.30
CA HIS A 122 -39.80 5.00 -23.96
C HIS A 122 -41.10 4.97 -23.16
N PHE A 123 -42.21 5.07 -23.89
CA PHE A 123 -43.56 5.10 -23.31
C PHE A 123 -44.25 3.76 -23.53
N ASP A 124 -44.59 3.08 -22.44
CA ASP A 124 -45.47 1.91 -22.48
C ASP A 124 -46.91 2.38 -22.28
N ARG A 125 -47.62 2.53 -23.40
CA ARG A 125 -49.01 3.00 -23.42
C ARG A 125 -49.98 1.99 -22.80
N ASN A 126 -49.66 0.70 -22.83
CA ASN A 126 -50.56 -0.34 -22.35
C ASN A 126 -50.63 -0.34 -20.83
N ASN A 127 -49.49 -0.08 -20.18
CA ASN A 127 -49.39 -0.10 -18.72
C ASN A 127 -49.28 1.31 -18.09
N SER A 128 -49.35 2.38 -18.91
CA SER A 128 -49.12 3.77 -18.48
C SER A 128 -47.80 3.93 -17.72
N LYS A 129 -46.71 3.39 -18.28
CA LYS A 129 -45.36 3.43 -17.69
C LYS A 129 -44.41 4.25 -18.56
N VAL A 130 -43.46 4.90 -17.90
CA VAL A 130 -42.33 5.57 -18.55
C VAL A 130 -41.08 4.76 -18.24
N LEU A 131 -40.42 4.26 -19.27
CA LEU A 131 -39.15 3.57 -19.19
C LEU A 131 -38.07 4.55 -19.63
N ILE A 132 -37.03 4.72 -18.82
CA ILE A 132 -35.97 5.67 -19.12
C ILE A 132 -34.63 4.94 -18.98
N ASN A 133 -33.78 5.06 -20.00
CA ASN A 133 -32.41 4.58 -19.98
C ASN A 133 -31.49 5.78 -19.90
N MET A 134 -30.80 5.95 -18.77
CA MET A 134 -29.91 7.07 -18.54
C MET A 134 -28.47 6.57 -18.49
N THR A 135 -27.63 7.09 -19.37
CA THR A 135 -26.19 6.83 -19.37
C THR A 135 -25.49 7.97 -18.66
N SER A 136 -24.76 7.64 -17.59
CA SER A 136 -23.94 8.58 -16.81
C SER A 136 -22.47 8.20 -16.87
N SER A 137 -21.59 9.14 -16.52
CA SER A 137 -20.15 8.95 -16.55
C SER A 137 -19.50 9.25 -15.20
N LEU A 138 -18.61 8.36 -14.76
CA LEU A 138 -17.74 8.58 -13.59
C LEU A 138 -16.31 8.79 -14.07
N ASN A 139 -15.67 9.81 -13.52
CA ASN A 139 -14.24 10.04 -13.69
C ASN A 139 -13.50 9.61 -12.41
N PHE A 140 -12.58 8.67 -12.56
CA PHE A 140 -11.74 8.16 -11.49
C PHE A 140 -10.33 8.73 -11.64
N SER A 141 -9.78 9.27 -10.56
CA SER A 141 -8.41 9.79 -10.51
C SER A 141 -7.61 9.10 -9.42
N ASN A 142 -6.59 8.33 -9.83
CA ASN A 142 -5.70 7.62 -8.94
C ASN A 142 -4.41 8.43 -8.71
N SER A 143 -4.24 8.95 -7.50
CA SER A 143 -3.01 9.67 -7.09
C SER A 143 -1.98 8.76 -6.42
N ASN A 144 -2.22 7.45 -6.36
CA ASN A 144 -1.31 6.48 -5.78
C ASN A 144 -0.21 6.06 -6.75
N PHE A 145 0.88 5.53 -6.19
CA PHE A 145 1.98 4.91 -6.95
C PHE A 145 1.75 3.43 -7.28
N PHE A 146 0.57 2.90 -6.95
CA PHE A 146 0.15 1.52 -7.23
C PHE A 146 -1.21 1.51 -7.94
N THR A 147 -1.50 0.38 -8.60
CA THR A 147 -2.76 0.15 -9.32
C THR A 147 -3.92 -0.03 -8.33
N VAL A 148 -5.06 0.57 -8.65
CA VAL A 148 -6.32 0.42 -7.90
C VAL A 148 -7.32 -0.32 -8.77
N TRP A 149 -8.08 -1.23 -8.15
CA TRP A 149 -9.16 -1.97 -8.79
C TRP A 149 -10.50 -1.34 -8.44
N VAL A 150 -11.37 -1.16 -9.44
CA VAL A 150 -12.76 -0.79 -9.24
C VAL A 150 -13.58 -2.08 -9.21
N ASP A 151 -13.86 -2.57 -8.01
CA ASP A 151 -14.53 -3.85 -7.77
C ASP A 151 -15.99 -3.78 -8.21
N SER A 152 -16.69 -2.73 -7.81
CA SER A 152 -18.08 -2.53 -8.21
C SER A 152 -18.51 -1.06 -8.19
N VAL A 153 -19.48 -0.76 -9.05
CA VAL A 153 -20.24 0.49 -9.04
C VAL A 153 -21.71 0.11 -8.96
N SER A 154 -22.35 0.50 -7.87
CA SER A 154 -23.78 0.35 -7.66
C SER A 154 -24.44 1.72 -7.71
N CYS A 155 -25.44 1.90 -8.56
CA CYS A 155 -26.21 3.12 -8.67
C CYS A 155 -27.68 2.83 -8.40
N GLN A 156 -28.28 3.58 -7.49
CA GLN A 156 -29.71 3.60 -7.24
C GLN A 156 -30.28 4.95 -7.65
N VAL A 157 -31.38 4.92 -8.38
CA VAL A 157 -32.09 6.11 -8.85
C VAL A 157 -33.44 6.16 -8.17
N LEU A 158 -33.71 7.26 -7.49
CA LEU A 158 -34.90 7.48 -6.70
C LEU A 158 -35.70 8.65 -7.27
N TYR A 159 -37.02 8.50 -7.28
CA TYR A 159 -37.97 9.56 -7.57
C TYR A 159 -38.90 9.72 -6.38
N MET A 160 -38.95 10.92 -5.78
CA MET A 160 -39.72 11.19 -4.55
C MET A 160 -39.49 10.15 -3.43
N LYS A 161 -38.22 9.71 -3.25
CA LYS A 161 -37.78 8.65 -2.30
C LYS A 161 -38.16 7.21 -2.67
N THR A 162 -38.85 6.98 -3.78
CA THR A 162 -39.10 5.62 -4.30
C THR A 162 -37.98 5.23 -5.27
N VAL A 163 -37.38 4.06 -5.07
CA VAL A 163 -36.39 3.52 -6.02
C VAL A 163 -37.09 3.14 -7.32
N ILE A 164 -36.71 3.81 -8.41
CA ILE A 164 -37.28 3.59 -9.75
C ILE A 164 -36.31 2.84 -10.67
N GLY A 165 -35.04 2.72 -10.29
CA GLY A 165 -34.04 1.97 -11.03
C GLY A 165 -32.82 1.67 -10.17
N SER A 166 -32.17 0.54 -10.45
CA SER A 166 -30.92 0.16 -9.81
C SER A 166 -30.03 -0.55 -10.82
N GLN A 167 -28.75 -0.21 -10.82
CA GLN A 167 -27.75 -0.87 -11.64
C GLN A 167 -26.55 -1.22 -10.79
N GLN A 168 -26.00 -2.42 -10.99
CA GLN A 168 -24.70 -2.80 -10.46
C GLN A 168 -23.80 -3.26 -11.60
N LEU A 169 -22.58 -2.75 -11.63
CA LEU A 169 -21.50 -3.22 -12.49
C LEU A 169 -20.39 -3.75 -11.58
N ASP A 170 -19.86 -4.93 -11.91
CA ASP A 170 -18.77 -5.57 -11.18
C ASP A 170 -17.53 -5.71 -12.08
N ASN A 171 -16.34 -5.73 -11.48
CA ASN A 171 -15.03 -5.87 -12.14
C ASN A 171 -14.83 -4.91 -13.32
N ILE A 172 -15.00 -3.62 -13.05
CA ILE A 172 -15.18 -2.61 -14.09
C ILE A 172 -13.86 -2.29 -14.80
N ILE A 173 -12.88 -1.79 -14.03
CA ILE A 173 -11.59 -1.32 -14.55
C ILE A 173 -10.49 -1.42 -13.48
N HIS A 174 -9.24 -1.49 -13.95
CA HIS A 174 -8.06 -1.15 -13.17
C HIS A 174 -7.55 0.24 -13.57
N ILE A 175 -7.17 1.04 -12.59
CA ILE A 175 -6.63 2.39 -12.77
C ILE A 175 -5.14 2.34 -12.47
N GLN A 176 -4.31 2.65 -13.48
CA GLN A 176 -2.87 2.65 -13.35
C GLN A 176 -2.38 3.70 -12.33
N PRO A 177 -1.16 3.55 -11.79
CA PRO A 177 -0.56 4.57 -10.92
C PRO A 177 -0.59 5.96 -11.57
N LEU A 178 -0.89 6.99 -10.77
CA LEU A 178 -0.87 8.40 -11.19
C LEU A 178 -1.67 8.70 -12.47
N SER A 179 -2.77 7.97 -12.70
CA SER A 179 -3.57 8.10 -13.92
C SER A 179 -5.06 8.34 -13.64
N GLN A 180 -5.78 8.75 -14.68
CA GLN A 180 -7.21 8.99 -14.64
C GLN A 180 -7.91 8.09 -15.66
N ARG A 181 -9.13 7.66 -15.33
CA ARG A 181 -9.94 6.81 -16.22
C ARG A 181 -11.40 7.15 -16.07
N GLN A 182 -12.09 7.26 -17.21
CA GLN A 182 -13.52 7.50 -17.26
C GLN A 182 -14.27 6.21 -17.57
N VAL A 183 -15.41 6.01 -16.93
CA VAL A 183 -16.31 4.87 -17.15
C VAL A 183 -17.71 5.39 -17.35
N ASN A 184 -18.38 4.89 -18.38
CA ASN A 184 -19.79 5.14 -18.63
C ASN A 184 -20.61 3.94 -18.17
N PHE A 185 -21.74 4.21 -17.53
CA PHE A 185 -22.68 3.19 -17.09
C PHE A 185 -24.10 3.65 -17.38
N THR A 186 -24.97 2.70 -17.74
CA THR A 186 -26.37 2.97 -18.05
C THR A 186 -27.26 2.38 -16.99
N VAL A 187 -28.18 3.19 -16.48
CA VAL A 187 -29.20 2.78 -15.51
C VAL A 187 -30.56 2.81 -16.19
N SER A 188 -31.24 1.67 -16.17
CA SER A 188 -32.63 1.55 -16.60
C SER A 188 -33.55 1.83 -15.41
N MET A 189 -34.46 2.78 -15.59
CA MET A 189 -35.48 3.14 -14.60
C MET A 189 -36.88 2.96 -15.19
N VAL A 190 -37.81 2.54 -14.34
CA VAL A 190 -39.21 2.29 -14.70
C VAL A 190 -40.09 3.05 -13.73
N ILE A 191 -40.87 3.99 -14.25
CA ILE A 191 -41.83 4.78 -13.49
C ILE A 191 -43.23 4.31 -13.86
N GLY A 192 -43.97 3.78 -12.89
CA GLY A 192 -45.30 3.22 -13.07
C GLY A 192 -46.00 2.90 -11.75
N GLY A 193 -47.14 2.20 -11.83
CA GLY A 193 -47.90 1.81 -10.64
C GLY A 193 -48.45 3.02 -9.89
N SER A 194 -48.02 3.23 -8.65
CA SER A 194 -48.38 4.40 -7.83
C SER A 194 -47.88 5.73 -8.41
N LEU A 195 -46.90 5.69 -9.32
CA LEU A 195 -46.32 6.86 -10.00
C LEU A 195 -46.82 7.00 -11.45
N SER A 196 -47.94 6.37 -11.82
CA SER A 196 -48.51 6.43 -13.17
C SER A 196 -48.87 7.85 -13.64
N TYR A 197 -49.11 8.80 -12.71
CA TYR A 197 -49.32 10.20 -13.05
C TYR A 197 -48.14 10.83 -13.80
N VAL A 198 -46.92 10.30 -13.62
CA VAL A 198 -45.72 10.76 -14.35
C VAL A 198 -45.86 10.46 -15.84
N TYR A 199 -46.46 9.33 -16.22
CA TYR A 199 -46.75 9.04 -17.63
C TYR A 199 -47.68 10.09 -18.24
N ALA A 200 -48.75 10.45 -17.52
CA ALA A 200 -49.67 11.49 -17.97
C ALA A 200 -48.97 12.84 -18.10
N PHE A 201 -48.10 13.20 -17.15
CA PHE A 201 -47.27 14.39 -17.21
C PHE A 201 -46.36 14.39 -18.45
N CYS A 202 -45.54 13.35 -18.63
CA CYS A 202 -44.55 13.25 -19.71
C CYS A 202 -45.17 13.19 -21.12
N THR A 203 -46.42 12.75 -21.25
CA THR A 203 -47.12 12.67 -22.54
C THR A 203 -48.08 13.85 -22.79
N MET A 204 -48.21 14.77 -21.83
CA MET A 204 -49.18 15.86 -21.89
C MET A 204 -48.79 16.91 -22.93
N ALA A 205 -49.58 17.08 -23.98
CA ALA A 205 -49.31 18.05 -25.05
C ALA A 205 -49.49 19.52 -24.64
N SER A 206 -50.25 19.80 -23.57
CA SER A 206 -50.46 21.17 -23.08
C SER A 206 -49.22 21.75 -22.41
N ILE A 207 -48.31 20.89 -21.93
CA ILE A 207 -47.06 21.28 -21.29
C ILE A 207 -45.94 21.09 -22.30
N LYS A 208 -45.13 22.13 -22.54
CA LYS A 208 -44.01 22.05 -23.48
C LYS A 208 -42.71 21.52 -22.85
N VAL A 209 -42.64 21.48 -21.52
CA VAL A 209 -41.43 21.13 -20.76
C VAL A 209 -41.76 20.04 -19.75
N HIS A 210 -41.16 18.87 -19.93
CA HIS A 210 -41.46 17.67 -19.14
C HIS A 210 -40.27 17.27 -18.26
N ASN A 211 -39.76 18.19 -17.45
CA ASN A 211 -38.60 17.92 -16.61
C ASN A 211 -39.02 17.26 -15.29
N ILE A 212 -38.47 16.09 -15.01
CA ILE A 212 -38.55 15.40 -13.72
C ILE A 212 -37.21 15.46 -13.00
N VAL A 213 -37.23 15.45 -11.67
CA VAL A 213 -36.01 15.41 -10.85
C VAL A 213 -35.87 14.02 -10.26
N VAL A 214 -34.71 13.40 -10.49
CA VAL A 214 -34.32 12.14 -9.86
C VAL A 214 -33.14 12.36 -8.93
N PHE A 215 -33.09 11.59 -7.85
CA PHE A 215 -31.97 11.52 -6.94
C PHE A 215 -31.15 10.27 -7.27
N MET A 216 -29.89 10.47 -7.61
CA MET A 216 -28.95 9.40 -7.88
C MET A 216 -28.04 9.19 -6.67
N GLN A 217 -27.98 7.95 -6.19
CA GLN A 217 -27.04 7.52 -5.18
C GLN A 217 -26.12 6.46 -5.78
N THR A 218 -24.84 6.82 -5.98
CA THR A 218 -23.84 5.97 -6.62
C THR A 218 -22.78 5.58 -5.60
N SER A 219 -22.66 4.30 -5.33
CA SER A 219 -21.63 3.71 -4.47
C SER A 219 -20.56 3.06 -5.33
N VAL A 220 -19.31 3.43 -5.12
CA VAL A 220 -18.14 2.82 -5.76
C VAL A 220 -17.34 2.08 -4.71
N LYS A 221 -17.09 0.80 -4.96
CA LYS A 221 -16.16 -0.01 -4.19
C LYS A 221 -14.85 -0.16 -4.95
N THR A 222 -13.76 0.20 -4.31
CA THR A 222 -12.41 0.07 -4.85
C THR A 222 -11.56 -0.78 -3.92
N SER A 223 -10.73 -1.67 -4.48
CA SER A 223 -9.73 -2.41 -3.73
C SER A 223 -8.32 -2.05 -4.16
N TYR A 224 -7.42 -2.04 -3.20
CA TYR A 224 -6.00 -1.84 -3.42
C TYR A 224 -5.21 -2.50 -2.30
N LEU A 225 -4.07 -3.11 -2.67
CA LEU A 225 -3.24 -3.89 -1.74
C LEU A 225 -4.10 -4.96 -1.02
N VAL A 226 -4.41 -4.75 0.27
CA VAL A 226 -5.20 -5.66 1.13
C VAL A 226 -6.42 -4.93 1.73
N ARG A 227 -6.72 -3.70 1.27
CA ARG A 227 -7.85 -2.90 1.77
C ARG A 227 -8.87 -2.67 0.67
N ALA A 228 -10.13 -2.64 1.09
CA ALA A 228 -11.22 -2.14 0.29
C ALA A 228 -11.67 -0.79 0.85
N ALA A 229 -11.98 0.14 -0.04
CA ALA A 229 -12.58 1.43 0.27
C ALA A 229 -13.91 1.54 -0.49
N GLN A 230 -14.86 2.26 0.11
CA GLN A 230 -16.15 2.53 -0.51
C GLN A 230 -16.43 4.03 -0.44
N ASN A 231 -16.76 4.62 -1.59
CA ASN A 231 -17.12 6.02 -1.72
C ASN A 231 -18.55 6.11 -2.25
N THR A 232 -19.36 6.99 -1.65
CA THR A 232 -20.74 7.23 -2.06
C THR A 232 -20.89 8.66 -2.59
N LEU A 233 -21.47 8.79 -3.77
CA LEU A 233 -21.75 10.03 -4.46
C LEU A 233 -23.26 10.21 -4.56
N GLU A 234 -23.73 11.43 -4.29
CA GLU A 234 -25.15 11.77 -4.31
C GLU A 234 -25.35 13.00 -5.21
N ALA A 235 -26.29 12.90 -6.15
CA ALA A 235 -26.56 13.97 -7.10
C ALA A 235 -28.03 14.02 -7.49
N TYR A 236 -28.58 15.23 -7.56
CA TYR A 236 -29.89 15.47 -8.17
C TYR A 236 -29.72 15.72 -9.66
N ARG A 237 -30.53 15.05 -10.48
CA ARG A 237 -30.49 15.18 -11.94
C ARG A 237 -31.87 15.55 -12.48
N TYR A 238 -31.89 16.50 -13.40
CA TYR A 238 -33.06 16.85 -14.18
C TYR A 238 -33.07 16.00 -15.45
N ILE A 239 -34.21 15.37 -15.72
CA ILE A 239 -34.43 14.54 -16.90
C ILE A 239 -35.66 15.08 -17.63
N ASP A 240 -35.49 15.40 -18.92
CA ASP A 240 -36.63 15.66 -19.79
C ASP A 240 -37.25 14.32 -20.21
N CYS A 241 -38.46 14.05 -19.73
CA CYS A 241 -39.20 12.83 -20.06
C CYS A 241 -40.12 12.99 -21.28
N GLY A 242 -40.24 14.17 -21.89
CA GLY A 242 -41.13 14.40 -23.02
C GLY A 242 -40.53 14.02 -24.37
N THR A 243 -39.21 14.19 -24.51
CA THR A 243 -38.46 13.83 -25.73
C THR A 243 -37.94 12.40 -25.69
N SER A 244 -38.03 11.67 -26.81
CA SER A 244 -37.59 10.28 -26.91
C SER A 244 -36.08 10.08 -26.65
N SER A 245 -35.24 11.07 -26.96
CA SER A 245 -33.82 11.02 -26.62
C SER A 245 -33.24 12.42 -26.40
N THR A 246 -32.40 12.56 -25.38
CA THR A 246 -31.60 13.76 -25.12
C THR A 246 -30.13 13.37 -25.00
N ILE A 247 -29.24 14.10 -25.69
CA ILE A 247 -27.80 13.95 -25.56
C ILE A 247 -27.29 15.15 -24.78
N HIS A 248 -26.65 14.88 -23.65
CA HIS A 248 -26.06 15.91 -22.81
C HIS A 248 -24.56 15.99 -23.12
N GLN A 249 -24.12 17.18 -23.51
CA GLN A 249 -22.71 17.46 -23.72
C GLN A 249 -22.04 17.67 -22.36
N PRO A 250 -20.88 17.04 -22.09
CA PRO A 250 -20.20 17.16 -20.81
C PRO A 250 -19.84 18.63 -20.52
N SER A 251 -20.02 19.03 -19.26
CA SER A 251 -19.98 20.43 -18.80
C SER A 251 -18.58 21.08 -18.79
N GLY A 252 -17.62 20.56 -19.56
CA GLY A 252 -16.20 20.96 -19.55
C GLY A 252 -15.77 21.93 -20.65
N LEU A 253 -16.66 22.37 -21.55
CA LEU A 253 -16.34 23.35 -22.59
C LEU A 253 -17.10 24.66 -22.33
N VAL A 254 -16.46 25.56 -21.58
CA VAL A 254 -16.80 26.99 -21.62
C VAL A 254 -16.52 27.46 -23.05
N TRP A 255 -17.57 27.56 -23.87
CA TRP A 255 -17.50 28.15 -25.20
C TRP A 255 -17.37 29.67 -25.05
N SER A 256 -16.13 30.18 -25.09
CA SER A 256 -15.87 31.59 -25.34
C SER A 256 -16.45 31.93 -26.72
N LYS A 257 -17.61 32.59 -26.77
CA LYS A 257 -18.15 33.17 -28.00
C LYS A 257 -17.09 34.08 -28.63
N PRO A 258 -16.71 33.91 -29.91
CA PRO A 258 -16.08 34.99 -30.64
C PRO A 258 -17.14 36.04 -30.96
N GLN A 259 -16.92 37.29 -30.53
CA GLN A 259 -17.64 38.43 -31.07
C GLN A 259 -17.33 38.54 -32.57
N SER A 260 -18.32 38.23 -33.42
CA SER A 260 -18.25 38.60 -34.83
C SER A 260 -18.50 40.10 -34.94
N GLY A 261 -17.42 40.83 -35.22
CA GLY A 261 -17.45 42.26 -35.49
C GLY A 261 -18.24 42.56 -36.76
N LYS A 262 -19.12 43.57 -36.66
CA LYS A 262 -19.71 44.26 -37.80
C LYS A 262 -18.58 44.81 -38.68
N LEU A 263 -18.53 44.41 -39.95
CA LEU A 263 -17.80 45.16 -40.96
C LEU A 263 -18.81 45.98 -41.76
N LEU A 264 -18.72 47.30 -41.58
CA LEU A 264 -19.29 48.31 -42.47
C LEU A 264 -18.53 48.29 -43.80
N ARG A 265 -19.26 48.11 -44.91
CA ARG A 265 -19.09 48.93 -46.12
C ARG A 265 -20.31 48.84 -47.01
#